data_AF-A0A1J9R120-F1
#
_entry.id   AF-A0A1J9R120-F1
#
_cell.length_a   1.000
_cell.length_b   1.000
_cell.length_c   1.000
_cell.angle_alpha   90.00
_cell.angle_beta   90.00
_cell.angle_gamma   90.00
#
_symmetry.space_group_name_H-M   'P 1'
#
loop_
_entity.id
_entity.type
_entity.pdbx_description
1 polymer ?
#
loop_
_entity_poly.entity_id
_entity_poly.type
_entity_poly.pdbx_seq_one_letter_code
_entity_poly.pdbx_strand_id
1 'polypeptide(L)'
;MNGTILSKRKLITLIKEKYVRDWDDPRLCTLVGLRRRGIPPGAILSFVNELGVTKSNTPIEIHRFERSIRAYLENLMPRLVLVLDPIRVLIENLPDDYVEMVEIPCSKDPSYGTH
;
A
#
# COMPACT_ATOMS: atom_id res chain seq x y z
N MET A 1 1.42 2.51 18.72
CA MET A 1 0.88 3.25 17.57
C MET A 1 -0.49 3.78 17.92
N ASN A 2 -0.71 5.07 17.71
CA ASN A 2 -2.01 5.70 17.87
C ASN A 2 -2.84 5.53 16.59
N GLY A 3 -4.17 5.45 16.73
CA GLY A 3 -5.08 5.21 15.59
C GLY A 3 -5.28 3.73 15.22
N THR A 4 -4.85 2.79 16.07
CA THR A 4 -5.10 1.35 15.86
C THR A 4 -5.41 0.63 17.17
N ILE A 5 -5.97 -0.58 17.05
CA ILE A 5 -6.32 -1.46 18.18
C ILE A 5 -5.38 -2.66 18.16
N LEU A 6 -4.58 -2.80 19.22
CA LEU A 6 -3.62 -3.91 19.38
C LEU A 6 -4.04 -4.92 20.46
N SER A 7 -5.04 -4.58 21.28
CA SER A 7 -5.50 -5.47 22.34
C SER A 7 -6.19 -6.71 21.76
N LYS A 8 -5.68 -7.91 22.09
CA LYS A 8 -6.26 -9.20 21.68
C LYS A 8 -7.76 -9.28 21.97
N ARG A 9 -8.21 -8.81 23.14
CA ARG A 9 -9.63 -8.82 23.52
C ARG A 9 -10.48 -8.00 22.54
N LYS A 10 -10.04 -6.78 22.23
CA LYS A 10 -10.74 -5.90 21.30
C LYS A 10 -10.71 -6.44 19.87
N LEU A 11 -9.59 -7.03 19.44
CA LEU A 11 -9.47 -7.68 18.12
C LEU A 11 -10.45 -8.86 17.98
N ILE A 12 -10.59 -9.70 19.01
CA ILE A 12 -11.58 -10.78 19.03
C ILE A 12 -13.00 -10.22 18.91
N THR A 13 -13.32 -9.14 19.63
CA THR A 13 -14.62 -8.48 19.50
C THR A 13 -14.88 -8.02 18.07
N LEU A 14 -13.92 -7.37 17.41
CA LEU A 14 -14.05 -6.92 16.02
C LEU A 14 -14.33 -8.06 15.02
N ILE A 15 -13.69 -9.22 15.23
CA ILE A 15 -13.89 -10.41 14.40
C ILE A 15 -15.26 -11.05 14.67
N LYS A 16 -15.64 -11.17 15.95
CA LYS A 16 -16.93 -11.75 16.36
C LYS A 16 -18.11 -10.91 15.87
N GLU A 17 -18.00 -9.60 15.98
CA GLU A 17 -19.02 -8.63 15.56
C GLU A 17 -18.94 -8.31 14.05
N LYS A 18 -18.08 -9.02 13.30
CA LYS A 18 -17.97 -8.95 11.83
C LYS A 18 -17.61 -7.58 11.26
N TYR A 19 -17.03 -6.69 12.05
CA TYR A 19 -16.42 -5.45 11.53
C TYR A 19 -15.23 -5.75 10.63
N VAL A 20 -14.49 -6.82 10.93
CA VAL A 20 -13.38 -7.34 10.13
C VAL A 20 -13.61 -8.79 9.72
N ARG A 21 -13.00 -9.21 8.61
CA ARG A 21 -13.18 -10.55 8.05
C ARG A 21 -12.61 -11.62 8.98
N ASP A 22 -11.33 -11.47 9.34
CA ASP A 22 -10.60 -12.38 10.24
C ASP A 22 -9.30 -11.71 10.76
N TRP A 23 -8.44 -12.45 11.44
CA TRP A 23 -7.13 -12.04 11.96
C TRP A 23 -6.14 -11.51 10.92
N ASP A 24 -6.33 -11.90 9.67
CA ASP A 24 -5.51 -11.50 8.52
C ASP A 24 -6.13 -10.33 7.73
N ASP A 25 -7.21 -9.72 8.22
CA ASP A 25 -7.85 -8.61 7.53
C ASP A 25 -6.85 -7.44 7.33
N PRO A 26 -6.72 -6.89 6.11
CA PRO A 26 -5.78 -5.80 5.80
C PRO A 26 -5.95 -4.53 6.65
N ARG A 27 -7.12 -4.35 7.28
CA ARG A 27 -7.40 -3.21 8.16
C ARG A 27 -6.77 -3.37 9.56
N LEU A 28 -6.37 -4.59 9.93
CA LEU A 28 -5.73 -4.85 11.21
C LEU A 28 -4.22 -4.61 11.12
N CYS A 29 -3.65 -4.12 12.21
CA CYS A 29 -2.20 -3.93 12.35
C CYS A 29 -1.49 -5.21 12.87
N THR A 30 -2.07 -6.39 12.60
CA THR A 30 -1.41 -7.69 12.86
C THR A 30 -0.37 -7.95 11.78
N LEU A 31 0.71 -8.67 12.07
CA LEU A 31 1.73 -8.98 11.06
C LEU A 31 1.15 -9.71 9.84
N VAL A 32 0.18 -10.60 10.07
CA VAL A 32 -0.51 -11.33 9.00
C VAL A 32 -1.40 -10.39 8.18
N GLY A 33 -2.12 -9.47 8.84
CA GLY A 33 -2.94 -8.45 8.17
C GLY A 33 -2.10 -7.47 7.34
N LEU A 34 -0.97 -7.00 7.88
CA LEU A 34 -0.03 -6.13 7.16
C LEU A 34 0.57 -6.83 5.93
N ARG A 35 0.89 -8.13 6.05
CA ARG A 35 1.33 -8.94 4.90
C ARG A 35 0.23 -9.05 3.85
N ARG A 36 -1.01 -9.34 4.24
CA ARG A 36 -2.16 -9.42 3.30
C ARG A 36 -2.48 -8.06 2.67
N ARG A 37 -2.23 -6.96 3.38
CA ARG A 37 -2.33 -5.59 2.86
C ARG A 37 -1.32 -5.29 1.75
N GLY A 38 -0.29 -6.12 1.58
CA GLY A 38 0.76 -5.94 0.57
C GLY A 38 1.96 -5.12 1.06
N ILE A 39 2.15 -5.03 2.38
CA ILE A 39 3.32 -4.31 2.94
C ILE A 39 4.55 -5.23 2.85
N PRO A 40 5.61 -4.83 2.13
CA PRO A 40 6.82 -5.63 2.02
C PRO A 40 7.56 -5.66 3.37
N PRO A 41 8.21 -6.79 3.73
CA PRO A 41 8.90 -6.91 5.01
C PRO A 41 10.03 -5.87 5.16
N GLY A 42 10.68 -5.51 4.06
CA GLY A 42 11.72 -4.48 4.05
C GLY A 42 11.21 -3.08 4.43
N ALA A 43 9.95 -2.74 4.15
CA ALA A 43 9.37 -1.46 4.58
C ALA A 43 9.23 -1.40 6.11
N ILE A 44 8.82 -2.51 6.73
CA ILE A 44 8.68 -2.60 8.19
C ILE A 44 10.06 -2.47 8.85
N LEU A 45 11.07 -3.15 8.32
CA LEU A 45 12.45 -3.06 8.81
C LEU A 45 13.01 -1.64 8.66
N SER A 46 12.80 -1.02 7.48
CA SER A 46 13.20 0.36 7.23
C SER A 46 12.56 1.33 8.22
N PHE A 47 11.26 1.17 8.50
CA PHE A 47 10.55 1.98 9.48
C PHE A 47 11.10 1.81 10.91
N VAL A 48 11.36 0.57 11.35
CA VAL A 48 11.95 0.30 12.68
C VAL A 48 13.33 0.93 12.79
N ASN A 49 14.15 0.86 11.73
CA ASN A 49 15.47 1.49 11.69
C ASN A 49 15.38 3.02 11.73
N GLU A 50 14.43 3.63 11.02
CA GLU A 50 14.21 5.09 10.98
C GLU A 50 13.81 5.66 12.36
N LEU A 51 13.01 4.92 13.12
CA LEU A 51 12.59 5.33 14.46
C LEU A 51 13.74 5.34 15.46
N GLY A 52 14.74 4.50 15.24
CA GLY A 52 15.82 4.26 16.19
C GLY A 52 15.35 3.54 17.45
N VAL A 53 16.31 3.01 18.21
CA VAL A 53 16.04 2.35 19.49
C VAL A 53 16.41 3.33 20.61
N THR A 54 15.41 3.76 21.37
CA THR A 54 15.60 4.60 22.55
C THR A 54 14.88 3.97 23.75
N LYS A 55 15.29 4.34 24.97
CA LYS A 55 14.64 3.84 26.20
C LYS A 55 13.25 4.47 26.43
N SER A 56 12.96 5.58 25.76
CA SER A 56 11.71 6.33 25.92
C SER A 56 10.62 5.73 25.03
N ASN A 57 9.41 5.62 25.59
CA ASN A 57 8.25 5.20 24.80
C ASN A 57 7.76 6.38 23.94
N THR A 58 7.86 6.25 22.63
CA THR A 58 7.41 7.27 21.69
C THR A 58 6.09 6.83 21.06
N PRO A 59 4.97 7.53 21.33
CA PRO A 59 3.73 7.25 20.61
C PRO A 59 3.91 7.62 19.14
N ILE A 60 3.72 6.64 18.26
CA ILE A 60 3.82 6.85 16.81
C ILE A 60 2.41 6.84 16.23
N GLU A 61 2.07 7.89 15.51
CA GLU A 61 0.82 7.97 14.77
C GLU A 61 0.84 7.04 13.55
N ILE A 62 -0.30 6.42 13.23
CA ILE A 62 -0.40 5.47 12.12
C ILE A 62 -0.03 6.10 10.76
N HIS A 63 -0.30 7.38 10.57
CA HIS A 63 0.06 8.10 9.32
C HIS A 63 1.57 8.13 9.08
N ARG A 64 2.41 8.12 10.13
CA ARG A 64 3.87 8.10 10.00
C ARG A 64 4.34 6.76 9.46
N PHE A 65 3.74 5.68 9.95
CA PHE A 65 3.98 4.33 9.44
C PHE A 65 3.58 4.21 7.96
N GLU A 66 2.39 4.70 7.61
CA GLU A 66 1.92 4.67 6.21
C GLU A 66 2.78 5.53 5.28
N ARG A 67 3.30 6.66 5.76
CA ARG A 67 4.25 7.48 5.01
C ARG A 67 5.55 6.72 4.71
N SER A 68 6.11 6.02 5.70
CA SER A 68 7.33 5.23 5.53
C SER A 68 7.12 4.10 4.51
N ILE A 69 5.98 3.42 4.56
CA ILE A 69 5.62 2.40 3.56
C ILE A 69 5.48 3.01 2.16
N ARG A 70 4.80 4.15 2.02
CA ARG A 70 4.64 4.82 0.72
C ARG A 70 5.99 5.18 0.11
N ALA A 71 6.90 5.75 0.91
CA ALA A 71 8.24 6.11 0.46
C ALA A 71 9.04 4.86 0.04
N TYR A 72 8.87 3.74 0.74
CA TYR A 72 9.51 2.48 0.38
C TYR A 72 8.98 1.91 -0.95
N LEU A 73 7.66 1.90 -1.15
CA LEU A 73 7.03 1.37 -2.35
C LEU A 73 7.29 2.22 -3.60
N GLU A 74 7.36 3.54 -3.46
CA GLU A 74 7.61 4.48 -4.56
C GLU A 74 8.90 4.18 -5.33
N ASN A 75 9.90 3.60 -4.67
CA ASN A 75 11.21 3.31 -5.27
C ASN A 75 11.34 1.88 -5.82
N LEU A 76 10.43 0.98 -5.46
CA LEU A 76 10.55 -0.45 -5.76
C LEU A 76 9.47 -0.99 -6.69
N MET A 77 8.30 -0.35 -6.71
CA MET A 77 7.15 -0.88 -7.44
C MET A 77 7.06 -0.30 -8.85
N PRO A 78 6.76 -1.13 -9.87
CA PRO A 78 6.44 -0.63 -11.19
C PRO A 78 5.09 0.11 -11.17
N ARG A 79 4.97 1.11 -12.04
CA ARG A 79 3.81 1.95 -12.26
C ARG A 79 3.00 1.37 -13.40
N LEU A 80 1.70 1.27 -13.17
CA LEU A 80 0.72 0.78 -14.14
C LEU A 80 -0.45 1.75 -14.22
N VAL A 81 -1.11 1.79 -15.36
CA VAL A 81 -2.35 2.55 -15.55
C VAL A 81 -3.53 1.65 -15.19
N LEU A 82 -4.34 2.10 -14.24
CA LEU A 82 -5.56 1.43 -13.83
C LEU A 82 -6.68 2.45 -13.65
N VAL A 83 -7.83 2.20 -14.27
CA VAL A 83 -9.05 2.97 -14.08
C VAL A 83 -10.03 2.12 -13.27
N LEU A 84 -10.38 2.56 -12.06
CA LEU A 84 -11.24 1.80 -11.15
C LEU A 84 -12.71 1.79 -11.61
N ASP A 85 -13.18 2.91 -12.15
CA ASP A 85 -14.53 3.09 -12.66
C ASP A 85 -14.46 3.66 -14.08
N PRO A 86 -14.44 2.80 -15.11
CA PRO A 86 -14.14 3.20 -16.48
C PRO A 86 -15.32 3.94 -17.12
N ILE A 87 -15.02 5.11 -17.70
CA ILE A 87 -15.96 5.84 -18.56
C ILE A 87 -15.48 5.67 -20.01
N ARG A 88 -16.41 5.29 -20.89
CA ARG A 88 -16.10 5.18 -22.32
C ARG A 88 -15.83 6.56 -22.91
N VAL A 89 -14.64 6.73 -23.47
CA VAL A 89 -14.23 7.95 -24.20
C VAL A 89 -14.25 7.64 -25.70
N LEU A 90 -14.79 8.57 -26.49
CA LEU A 90 -14.75 8.54 -27.95
C LEU A 90 -13.88 9.70 -28.44
N ILE A 91 -12.95 9.42 -29.34
CA ILE A 91 -12.09 10.41 -29.97
C ILE A 91 -12.57 10.57 -31.42
N GLU A 92 -13.29 11.65 -31.72
CA GLU A 92 -13.99 11.84 -33.00
C GLU A 92 -13.06 12.17 -34.18
N ASN A 93 -11.85 12.66 -33.90
CA ASN A 93 -10.90 13.12 -34.90
C ASN A 93 -9.86 12.04 -35.30
N LEU A 94 -10.13 10.77 -35.02
CA LEU A 94 -9.27 9.64 -35.38
C LEU A 94 -10.07 8.56 -36.14
N PRO A 95 -9.44 7.84 -37.09
CA PRO A 95 -10.03 6.66 -37.72
C PRO A 95 -10.39 5.55 -36.72
N ASP A 96 -11.43 4.75 -37.02
CA ASP A 96 -11.89 3.64 -36.17
C ASP A 96 -10.84 2.52 -35.98
N ASP A 97 -9.92 2.36 -36.93
CA ASP A 97 -8.82 1.40 -36.93
C ASP A 97 -7.50 1.97 -36.42
N TYR A 98 -7.51 3.22 -35.93
CA TYR A 98 -6.31 3.87 -35.42
C TYR A 98 -5.82 3.20 -34.12
N VAL A 99 -4.57 2.74 -34.15
CA VAL A 99 -3.88 2.17 -32.98
C VAL A 99 -2.50 2.81 -32.87
N GLU A 100 -2.20 3.42 -31.73
CA GLU A 100 -0.89 3.95 -31.39
C GLU A 100 -0.31 3.16 -30.23
N MET A 101 0.84 2.50 -30.46
CA MET A 101 1.58 1.81 -29.40
C MET A 101 2.42 2.84 -28.66
N VAL A 102 2.07 3.12 -27.41
CA VAL A 102 2.79 4.07 -26.55
C VAL A 102 3.58 3.29 -25.51
N GLU A 103 4.90 3.48 -25.49
CA GLU A 103 5.77 2.90 -24.47
C GLU A 103 5.78 3.80 -23.22
N ILE A 104 5.39 3.24 -22.08
CA ILE A 104 5.33 3.96 -20.80
C ILE A 104 6.40 3.39 -19.86
N PRO A 105 7.27 4.22 -19.28
CA PRO A 105 8.28 3.74 -18.33
C PRO A 105 7.62 3.18 -17.07
N CYS A 106 8.03 1.98 -16.68
CA CYS A 106 7.53 1.29 -15.49
C CYS A 106 7.96 2.00 -14.19
N SER A 107 9.05 2.75 -14.16
CA SER A 107 9.51 3.44 -12.96
C SER A 107 10.29 4.70 -13.30
N LYS A 108 10.68 5.49 -12.29
CA LYS A 108 11.68 6.56 -12.46
C LYS A 108 13.04 6.01 -12.85
N ASP A 109 13.34 4.79 -12.41
CA ASP A 109 14.58 4.10 -12.75
C ASP A 109 14.43 3.38 -14.10
N PRO A 110 15.25 3.71 -15.11
CA PRO A 110 15.19 3.08 -16.44
C PRO A 110 15.41 1.56 -16.44
N SER A 111 16.00 1.00 -15.38
CA SER A 111 16.27 -0.45 -15.28
C SER A 111 15.00 -1.30 -15.23
N TYR A 112 13.85 -0.73 -14.86
CA TYR A 112 12.58 -1.44 -14.78
C TYR A 112 11.88 -1.60 -16.15
N GLY A 113 12.45 -1.04 -17.23
CA GLY A 113 11.91 -1.15 -18.58
C GLY A 113 10.65 -0.31 -18.84
N THR A 114 10.04 -0.56 -19.99
CA THR A 114 8.79 0.06 -20.48
C THR A 114 7.70 -1.00 -20.68
N HIS A 115 6.44 -0.58 -20.65
CA HIS A 115 5.27 -1.39 -20.99
C HIS A 115 4.37 -0.66 -21.99
#